data_AF-A0A167XH42-F1
#
_entry.id   AF-A0A167XH42-F1
#
_cell.length_a   1.000
_cell.length_b   1.000
_cell.length_c   1.000
_cell.angle_alpha   90.00
_cell.angle_beta   90.00
_cell.angle_gamma   90.00
#
_symmetry.space_group_name_H-M   'P 1'
#
loop_
_entity.id
_entity.type
_entity.pdbx_description
1 polymer ?
#
loop_
_entity_poly.entity_id
_entity_poly.type
_entity_poly.pdbx_seq_one_letter_code
_entity_poly.pdbx_strand_id
1 'polypeptide(L)'
;MPAPCFVDHSQDIEAESQARAARNETQLQYCAQGSRLALKLETITNLAENDVPRAVISTLFHEDLKAQVAIFTQWDGLDAMPDLWRHHAHVGGVRTARATRESAAEAKAMGCRLRRPEEADDEDDIVDSDLTHGRSTAWWDEANGLPSPLEETGIVLLDFGPMPANYAVLWEKHIYAGERVVVLISHTAPIDPYESLGEDESQIKSSWREFATTGGTDTDIILRDALLTRNPCKFLTDTRKCARSRPITDGDYDGAAGVFFYDPTLVEPFTNADERLSLEDATKDFTHKPTPQSWGYSAFHDYAIYALGYTHPETIRLTYMFCTLLDLFKNGRVLMGGVMSGDFAKYGKRPPAWKESKEDDDRHVNSTSNTLDPKRGHK
;
A
#
# COMPACT_ATOMS: atom_id res chain seq x y z
N MET A 1 -26.59 -46.22 49.96
CA MET A 1 -26.09 -46.11 48.57
C MET A 1 -25.31 -44.81 48.48
N PRO A 2 -24.01 -44.82 48.13
CA PRO A 2 -23.27 -43.58 47.99
C PRO A 2 -23.79 -42.79 46.78
N ALA A 3 -23.94 -41.47 46.96
CA ALA A 3 -24.37 -40.57 45.91
C ALA A 3 -23.33 -40.56 44.76
N PRO A 4 -23.76 -40.49 43.49
CA PRO A 4 -22.84 -40.43 42.37
C PRO A 4 -22.03 -39.13 42.44
N CYS A 5 -20.71 -39.26 42.49
CA CYS A 5 -19.79 -38.14 42.31
C CYS A 5 -19.95 -37.63 40.88
N PHE A 6 -20.55 -36.44 40.73
CA PHE A 6 -20.48 -35.70 39.48
C PHE A 6 -19.05 -35.19 39.31
N VAL A 7 -18.35 -35.71 38.31
CA VAL A 7 -17.07 -35.18 37.86
C VAL A 7 -17.39 -33.96 36.99
N ASP A 8 -16.90 -32.79 37.42
CA ASP A 8 -17.10 -31.55 36.70
C ASP A 8 -16.16 -31.51 35.48
N HIS A 9 -16.68 -31.91 34.32
CA HIS A 9 -15.96 -31.93 33.04
C HIS A 9 -15.90 -30.55 32.37
N SER A 10 -16.35 -29.47 33.01
CA SER A 10 -16.34 -28.13 32.42
C SER A 10 -14.93 -27.64 32.07
N GLN A 11 -13.94 -27.96 32.91
CA GLN A 11 -12.54 -27.56 32.70
C GLN A 11 -11.88 -28.29 31.53
N ASP A 12 -12.20 -29.57 31.32
CA ASP A 12 -11.67 -30.36 30.22
C ASP A 12 -12.22 -29.87 28.86
N ILE A 13 -13.49 -29.46 28.82
CA ILE A 13 -14.14 -28.90 27.63
C ILE A 13 -13.55 -27.54 27.26
N GLU A 14 -13.26 -26.69 28.25
CA GLU A 14 -12.62 -25.39 28.03
C GLU A 14 -11.19 -25.53 27.52
N ALA A 15 -10.41 -26.45 28.10
CA ALA A 15 -9.04 -26.74 27.67
C ALA A 15 -9.01 -27.35 26.26
N GLU A 16 -9.93 -28.25 25.92
CA GLU A 16 -10.01 -28.82 24.57
C GLU A 16 -10.48 -27.77 23.54
N SER A 17 -11.41 -26.89 23.91
CA SER A 17 -11.85 -25.77 23.08
C SER A 17 -10.71 -24.78 22.80
N GLN A 18 -9.93 -24.42 23.82
CA GLN A 18 -8.74 -23.56 23.67
C GLN A 18 -7.64 -24.24 22.85
N ALA A 19 -7.40 -25.55 23.04
CA ALA A 19 -6.45 -26.32 22.26
C ALA A 19 -6.89 -26.49 20.79
N ARG A 20 -8.20 -26.61 20.51
CA ARG A 20 -8.74 -26.59 19.15
C ARG A 20 -8.63 -25.21 18.52
N ALA A 21 -8.92 -24.14 19.26
CA ALA A 21 -8.73 -22.77 18.77
C ALA A 21 -7.26 -22.48 18.43
N ALA A 22 -6.32 -22.99 19.23
CA ALA A 22 -4.88 -22.86 18.97
C ALA A 22 -4.37 -23.75 17.81
N ARG A 23 -5.10 -24.81 17.45
CA ARG A 23 -4.79 -25.70 16.31
C ARG A 23 -5.46 -25.30 15.01
N ASN A 24 -6.45 -24.43 15.05
CA ASN A 24 -7.09 -23.93 13.84
C ASN A 24 -6.13 -22.96 13.14
N GLU A 25 -5.61 -23.38 11.99
CA GLU A 25 -4.85 -22.50 11.10
C GLU A 25 -5.71 -21.28 10.77
N THR A 26 -5.33 -20.14 11.33
CA THR A 26 -5.97 -18.88 11.00
C THR A 26 -5.30 -18.39 9.72
N GLN A 27 -5.87 -18.73 8.56
CA GLN A 27 -5.43 -18.15 7.30
C GLN A 27 -5.72 -16.65 7.32
N LEU A 28 -4.68 -15.85 7.51
CA LEU A 28 -4.82 -14.39 7.66
C LEU A 28 -5.01 -13.68 6.32
N GLN A 29 -4.47 -14.20 5.21
CA GLN A 29 -4.62 -13.57 3.90
C GLN A 29 -4.33 -14.53 2.74
N TYR A 30 -5.19 -14.50 1.70
CA TYR A 30 -4.88 -15.11 0.40
C TYR A 30 -4.11 -14.10 -0.45
N CYS A 31 -3.07 -14.55 -1.16
CA CYS A 31 -2.42 -13.73 -2.19
C CYS A 31 -3.41 -13.51 -3.34
N ALA A 32 -4.04 -12.33 -3.34
CA ALA A 32 -4.93 -11.92 -4.41
C ALA A 32 -4.15 -11.68 -5.70
N GLN A 33 -4.88 -11.70 -6.82
CA GLN A 33 -4.37 -11.38 -8.15
C GLN A 33 -3.57 -10.06 -8.13
N GLY A 34 -2.47 -9.99 -8.89
CA GLY A 34 -1.62 -8.80 -8.96
C GLY A 34 -2.45 -7.57 -9.32
N SER A 35 -2.71 -6.70 -8.33
CA SER A 35 -3.34 -5.41 -8.57
C SER A 35 -2.28 -4.43 -9.01
N ARG A 36 -2.58 -3.67 -10.07
CA ARG A 36 -1.80 -2.48 -10.42
C ARG A 36 -1.96 -1.50 -9.26
N LEU A 37 -0.87 -1.20 -8.58
CA LEU A 37 -0.87 -0.38 -7.38
C LEU A 37 -0.47 1.06 -7.66
N ALA A 38 -1.02 1.96 -6.84
CA ALA A 38 -0.63 3.35 -6.85
C ALA A 38 0.80 3.45 -6.38
N LEU A 39 1.65 3.98 -7.25
CA LEU A 39 2.96 4.40 -6.83
C LEU A 39 2.83 5.50 -5.77
N LYS A 40 3.19 5.14 -4.54
CA LYS A 40 3.33 6.13 -3.48
C LYS A 40 4.41 7.11 -3.87
N LEU A 41 4.19 8.38 -3.56
CA LEU A 41 5.15 9.42 -3.94
C LEU A 41 6.51 9.24 -3.27
N GLU A 42 6.54 8.62 -2.09
CA GLU A 42 7.78 8.19 -1.43
C GLU A 42 8.61 7.30 -2.34
N THR A 43 7.99 6.30 -2.97
CA THR A 43 8.61 5.42 -3.96
C THR A 43 9.08 6.20 -5.18
N ILE A 44 8.26 7.12 -5.73
CA ILE A 44 8.65 7.95 -6.88
C ILE A 44 9.88 8.79 -6.55
N THR A 45 9.91 9.38 -5.35
CA THR A 45 11.02 10.20 -4.87
C THR A 45 12.26 9.35 -4.69
N ASN A 46 12.14 8.17 -4.08
CA ASN A 46 13.23 7.22 -3.92
C ASN A 46 13.82 6.78 -5.26
N LEU A 47 12.99 6.43 -6.25
CA LEU A 47 13.44 6.08 -7.61
C LEU A 47 14.22 7.24 -8.24
N ALA A 48 13.70 8.46 -8.14
CA ALA A 48 14.34 9.64 -8.73
C ALA A 48 15.66 10.02 -8.05
N GLU A 49 15.84 9.68 -6.77
CA GLU A 49 17.07 9.90 -6.02
C GLU A 49 18.11 8.80 -6.25
N ASN A 50 17.68 7.60 -6.64
CA ASN A 50 18.50 6.47 -7.12
C ASN A 50 18.68 6.51 -8.66
N ASP A 51 18.97 7.69 -9.19
CA ASP A 51 19.34 7.96 -10.60
C ASP A 51 18.27 7.73 -11.69
N VAL A 52 17.05 7.32 -11.36
CA VAL A 52 15.99 7.19 -12.39
C VAL A 52 15.60 8.57 -12.92
N PRO A 53 15.73 8.84 -14.24
CA PRO A 53 15.42 10.16 -14.78
C PRO A 53 13.94 10.49 -14.61
N ARG A 54 13.65 11.70 -14.11
CA ARG A 54 12.26 12.18 -13.93
C ARG A 54 11.47 12.20 -15.23
N ALA A 55 12.14 12.39 -16.36
CA ALA A 55 11.52 12.32 -17.68
C ALA A 55 10.97 10.91 -17.96
N VAL A 56 11.72 9.85 -17.62
CA VAL A 56 11.26 8.47 -17.78
C VAL A 56 10.05 8.21 -16.91
N ILE A 57 10.11 8.59 -15.63
CA ILE A 57 8.97 8.48 -14.71
C ILE A 57 7.76 9.21 -15.32
N SER A 58 7.91 10.47 -15.70
CA SER A 58 6.81 11.27 -16.27
C SER A 58 6.23 10.67 -17.56
N THR A 59 7.07 10.12 -18.45
CA THR A 59 6.64 9.44 -19.67
C THR A 59 5.83 8.19 -19.35
N LEU A 60 6.30 7.34 -18.45
CA LEU A 60 5.58 6.13 -18.05
C LEU A 60 4.23 6.48 -17.39
N PHE A 61 4.22 7.51 -16.54
CA PHE A 61 2.98 8.01 -15.95
C PHE A 61 1.99 8.48 -17.02
N HIS A 62 2.45 9.23 -18.02
CA HIS A 62 1.59 9.69 -19.12
C HIS A 62 1.09 8.53 -19.99
N GLU A 63 1.95 7.59 -20.34
CA GLU A 63 1.59 6.45 -21.19
C GLU A 63 0.60 5.53 -20.50
N ASP A 64 0.81 5.21 -19.23
CA ASP A 64 -0.10 4.37 -18.46
C ASP A 64 -1.43 5.09 -18.17
N LEU A 65 -1.41 6.37 -17.80
CA LEU A 65 -2.63 7.17 -17.66
C LEU A 65 -3.41 7.20 -18.98
N LYS A 66 -2.73 7.42 -20.10
CA LYS A 66 -3.37 7.42 -21.43
C LYS A 66 -3.96 6.05 -21.77
N ALA A 67 -3.25 4.96 -21.46
CA ALA A 67 -3.73 3.60 -21.70
C ALA A 67 -4.98 3.28 -20.85
N GLN A 68 -5.00 3.71 -19.59
CA GLN A 68 -6.15 3.54 -18.72
C GLN A 68 -7.34 4.39 -19.19
N VAL A 69 -7.13 5.69 -19.46
CA VAL A 69 -8.18 6.59 -20.00
C VAL A 69 -8.70 6.12 -21.37
N ALA A 70 -7.86 5.47 -22.19
CA ALA A 70 -8.30 4.92 -23.47
C ALA A 70 -9.44 3.89 -23.28
N ILE A 71 -9.38 3.05 -22.26
CA ILE A 71 -10.44 2.07 -21.95
C ILE A 71 -11.77 2.78 -21.65
N PHE A 72 -11.72 3.97 -21.03
CA PHE A 72 -12.91 4.77 -20.73
C PHE A 72 -13.47 5.55 -21.94
N THR A 73 -12.70 5.71 -23.00
CA THR A 73 -13.04 6.62 -24.11
C THR A 73 -13.15 5.93 -25.46
N GLN A 74 -12.57 4.74 -25.62
CA GLN A 74 -12.54 3.97 -26.86
C GLN A 74 -13.37 2.71 -26.69
N TRP A 75 -14.61 2.77 -27.19
CA TRP A 75 -15.56 1.63 -27.09
C TRP A 75 -15.76 0.90 -28.41
N ASP A 76 -14.90 1.18 -29.39
CA ASP A 76 -14.94 0.55 -30.70
C ASP A 76 -14.22 -0.81 -30.64
N GLY A 77 -14.96 -1.91 -30.82
CA GLY A 77 -14.39 -3.25 -30.86
C GLY A 77 -15.33 -4.31 -30.33
N LEU A 78 -15.06 -5.57 -30.67
CA LEU A 78 -15.85 -6.71 -30.19
C LEU A 78 -15.68 -6.91 -28.67
N ASP A 79 -14.49 -6.59 -28.15
CA ASP A 79 -14.10 -6.84 -26.76
C ASP A 79 -14.12 -5.58 -25.88
N ALA A 80 -14.55 -4.42 -26.41
CA ALA A 80 -14.50 -3.15 -25.69
C ALA A 80 -15.30 -3.16 -24.37
N MET A 81 -16.52 -3.71 -24.37
CA MET A 81 -17.33 -3.81 -23.15
C MET A 81 -16.80 -4.85 -22.15
N PRO A 82 -16.40 -6.08 -22.56
CA PRO A 82 -15.68 -6.99 -21.67
C PRO A 82 -14.41 -6.39 -21.04
N ASP A 83 -13.62 -5.64 -21.79
CA ASP A 83 -12.42 -4.99 -21.28
C ASP A 83 -12.75 -3.86 -20.31
N LEU A 84 -13.76 -3.05 -20.63
CA LEU A 84 -14.30 -2.04 -19.72
C LEU A 84 -14.77 -2.65 -18.40
N TRP A 85 -15.51 -3.75 -18.48
CA TRP A 85 -16.00 -4.49 -17.33
C TRP A 85 -14.85 -5.01 -16.47
N ARG A 86 -13.84 -5.63 -17.10
CA ARG A 86 -12.65 -6.14 -16.40
C ARG A 86 -11.89 -5.01 -15.72
N HIS A 87 -11.79 -3.86 -16.40
CA HIS A 87 -11.12 -2.69 -15.87
C HIS A 87 -11.84 -2.14 -14.64
N HIS A 88 -13.17 -1.96 -14.66
CA HIS A 88 -13.94 -1.60 -13.47
C HIS A 88 -13.76 -2.60 -12.33
N ALA A 89 -13.83 -3.90 -12.65
CA ALA A 89 -13.68 -4.97 -11.66
C ALA A 89 -12.30 -4.95 -10.98
N HIS A 90 -11.29 -4.55 -11.73
CA HIS A 90 -9.90 -4.44 -11.28
C HIS A 90 -9.65 -3.17 -10.48
N VAL A 91 -9.99 -1.99 -11.04
CA VAL A 91 -9.77 -0.68 -10.40
C VAL A 91 -10.54 -0.57 -9.09
N GLY A 92 -11.81 -0.98 -9.05
CA GLY A 92 -12.61 -0.94 -7.83
C GLY A 92 -12.35 -2.10 -6.85
N GLY A 93 -11.37 -2.96 -7.13
CA GLY A 93 -11.10 -4.14 -6.30
C GLY A 93 -12.32 -5.06 -6.12
N VAL A 94 -13.29 -5.01 -7.03
CA VAL A 94 -14.63 -5.58 -6.85
C VAL A 94 -14.56 -7.09 -6.63
N ARG A 95 -13.67 -7.78 -7.34
CA ARG A 95 -13.45 -9.23 -7.19
C ARG A 95 -12.93 -9.57 -5.80
N THR A 96 -11.92 -8.84 -5.32
CA THR A 96 -11.34 -9.02 -3.99
C THR A 96 -12.38 -8.71 -2.91
N ALA A 97 -13.12 -7.60 -3.05
CA ALA A 97 -14.18 -7.23 -2.13
C ALA A 97 -15.27 -8.32 -2.04
N ARG A 98 -15.70 -8.88 -3.17
CA ARG A 98 -16.65 -10.02 -3.20
C ARG A 98 -16.08 -11.26 -2.51
N ALA A 99 -14.86 -11.66 -2.86
CA ALA A 99 -14.21 -12.82 -2.24
C ALA A 99 -14.07 -12.65 -0.71
N THR A 100 -13.72 -11.46 -0.22
CA THR A 100 -13.64 -11.15 1.22
C THR A 100 -15.01 -11.26 1.89
N ARG A 101 -16.09 -10.76 1.27
CA ARG A 101 -17.45 -10.88 1.80
C ARG A 101 -17.90 -12.34 1.88
N GLU A 102 -17.64 -13.12 0.83
CA GLU A 102 -17.94 -14.56 0.79
C GLU A 102 -17.16 -15.31 1.87
N SER A 103 -15.85 -15.06 1.98
CA SER A 103 -14.99 -15.69 2.99
C SER A 103 -15.45 -15.35 4.42
N ALA A 104 -15.84 -14.12 4.68
CA ALA A 104 -16.39 -13.70 5.97
C ALA A 104 -17.75 -14.36 6.27
N ALA A 105 -18.58 -14.60 5.26
CA ALA A 105 -19.85 -15.31 5.41
C ALA A 105 -19.62 -16.81 5.66
N GLU A 106 -18.70 -17.44 4.94
CA GLU A 106 -18.30 -18.84 5.13
C GLU A 106 -17.70 -19.07 6.52
N ALA A 107 -16.79 -18.20 6.97
CA ALA A 107 -16.22 -18.26 8.32
C ALA A 107 -17.31 -18.20 9.40
N LYS A 108 -18.31 -17.32 9.24
CA LYS A 108 -19.47 -17.26 10.14
C LYS A 108 -20.32 -18.53 10.09
N ALA A 109 -20.54 -19.09 8.90
CA ALA A 109 -21.27 -20.34 8.73
C ALA A 109 -20.55 -21.54 9.37
N MET A 110 -19.21 -21.54 9.34
CA MET A 110 -18.38 -22.54 10.02
C MET A 110 -18.25 -22.32 11.54
N GLY A 111 -18.90 -21.30 12.10
CA GLY A 111 -18.88 -21.02 13.53
C GLY A 111 -17.60 -20.33 14.03
N CYS A 112 -16.72 -19.88 13.12
CA CYS A 112 -15.56 -19.06 13.45
C CYS A 112 -16.08 -17.67 13.89
N ARG A 113 -16.23 -17.46 15.20
CA ARG A 113 -16.50 -16.13 15.75
C ARG A 113 -15.20 -15.34 15.73
N LEU A 114 -15.13 -14.31 14.87
CA LEU A 114 -14.11 -13.28 15.00
C LEU A 114 -14.31 -12.63 16.38
N ARG A 115 -13.33 -12.75 17.27
CA ARG A 115 -13.30 -11.96 18.50
C ARG A 115 -13.29 -10.51 18.05
N ARG A 116 -14.33 -9.73 18.40
CA ARG A 116 -14.32 -8.29 18.14
C ARG A 116 -13.03 -7.72 18.73
N PRO A 117 -12.20 -7.02 17.95
CA PRO A 117 -11.24 -6.11 18.54
C PRO A 117 -12.04 -5.16 19.42
N GLU A 118 -11.64 -5.01 20.68
CA GLU A 118 -12.11 -3.89 21.47
C GLU A 118 -11.76 -2.62 20.69
N GLU A 119 -12.73 -1.73 20.54
CA GLU A 119 -12.67 -0.52 19.73
C GLU A 119 -11.45 0.31 20.17
N ALA A 120 -10.36 0.22 19.40
CA ALA A 120 -9.36 1.26 19.38
C ALA A 120 -9.96 2.40 18.53
N ASP A 121 -10.11 3.56 19.14
CA ASP A 121 -10.47 4.80 18.43
C ASP A 121 -9.32 5.14 17.47
N ASP A 122 -9.43 4.65 16.23
CA ASP A 122 -8.52 4.98 15.14
C ASP A 122 -9.06 6.25 14.45
N GLU A 123 -8.62 7.42 14.92
CA GLU A 123 -8.68 8.66 14.14
C GLU A 123 -7.53 8.68 13.12
N ASP A 124 -7.71 7.97 12.01
CA ASP A 124 -6.82 7.97 10.85
C ASP A 124 -7.39 8.83 9.70
N ASP A 125 -7.26 10.15 9.81
CA ASP A 125 -7.40 11.06 8.66
C ASP A 125 -6.02 11.26 8.00
N ILE A 126 -5.55 10.24 7.26
CA ILE A 126 -4.56 10.40 6.19
C ILE A 126 -5.09 9.66 4.95
N VAL A 127 -5.24 10.42 3.88
CA VAL A 127 -5.87 10.05 2.61
C VAL A 127 -5.17 8.85 1.95
N ASP A 128 -5.69 7.65 2.19
CA ASP A 128 -5.70 6.53 1.25
C ASP A 128 -6.92 5.64 1.58
N SER A 129 -8.11 6.14 1.26
CA SER A 129 -9.38 5.61 1.79
C SER A 129 -9.77 4.22 1.26
N ASP A 130 -8.98 3.60 0.38
CA ASP A 130 -9.38 2.41 -0.37
C ASP A 130 -8.77 1.09 0.12
N LEU A 131 -7.83 1.11 1.06
CA LEU A 131 -7.18 -0.13 1.54
C LEU A 131 -7.40 -0.46 3.03
N THR A 132 -7.89 0.47 3.85
CA THR A 132 -7.92 0.30 5.32
C THR A 132 -9.31 0.12 5.94
N HIS A 133 -10.41 0.27 5.18
CA HIS A 133 -11.74 0.04 5.73
C HIS A 133 -12.20 -1.41 5.56
N GLY A 134 -11.67 -2.30 6.40
CA GLY A 134 -12.14 -3.68 6.59
C GLY A 134 -13.55 -3.81 7.20
N ARG A 135 -14.37 -2.76 7.19
CA ARG A 135 -15.82 -2.89 7.41
C ARG A 135 -16.43 -3.19 6.05
N SER A 136 -17.04 -4.37 5.89
CA SER A 136 -17.91 -4.65 4.75
C SER A 136 -18.93 -3.53 4.64
N THR A 137 -18.72 -2.61 3.70
CA THR A 137 -19.79 -1.74 3.20
C THR A 137 -20.93 -2.65 2.76
N ALA A 138 -22.16 -2.30 3.14
CA ALA A 138 -23.32 -3.09 2.77
C ALA A 138 -23.30 -3.28 1.25
N TRP A 139 -23.35 -4.54 0.79
CA TRP A 139 -23.20 -4.85 -0.64
C TRP A 139 -24.22 -4.13 -1.51
N TRP A 140 -25.36 -3.75 -0.94
CA TRP A 140 -26.47 -3.10 -1.59
C TRP A 140 -26.90 -1.88 -0.79
N ASP A 141 -27.07 -0.75 -1.46
CA ASP A 141 -27.64 0.45 -0.86
C ASP A 141 -29.17 0.39 -1.00
N GLU A 142 -29.86 0.27 0.13
CA GLU A 142 -31.32 0.17 0.18
C GLU A 142 -32.02 1.41 -0.40
N ALA A 143 -31.36 2.56 -0.42
CA ALA A 143 -31.95 3.81 -0.88
C ALA A 143 -32.08 3.91 -2.41
N ASN A 144 -31.13 3.36 -3.16
CA ASN A 144 -31.07 3.47 -4.62
C ASN A 144 -31.16 2.13 -5.36
N GLY A 145 -31.00 1.03 -4.63
CA GLY A 145 -31.00 -0.32 -5.16
C GLY A 145 -29.84 -0.71 -6.05
N LEU A 146 -28.69 -0.08 -5.83
CA LEU A 146 -27.46 -0.37 -6.52
C LEU A 146 -26.39 -0.86 -5.52
N PRO A 147 -25.35 -1.55 -6.00
CA PRO A 147 -24.21 -1.86 -5.17
C PRO A 147 -23.58 -0.60 -4.55
N SER A 148 -23.11 -0.69 -3.31
CA SER A 148 -22.49 0.48 -2.65
C SER A 148 -21.21 0.99 -3.34
N PRO A 149 -20.31 0.12 -3.88
CA PRO A 149 -19.15 0.60 -4.62
C PRO A 149 -19.57 1.09 -6.01
N LEU A 150 -18.98 2.22 -6.41
CA LEU A 150 -19.23 2.85 -7.70
C LEU A 150 -18.91 1.91 -8.87
N GLU A 151 -17.77 1.24 -8.80
CA GLU A 151 -17.23 0.37 -9.82
C GLU A 151 -18.05 -0.93 -9.91
N GLU A 152 -18.56 -1.42 -8.77
CA GLU A 152 -19.47 -2.56 -8.73
C GLU A 152 -20.84 -2.21 -9.33
N THR A 153 -21.34 -0.99 -9.12
CA THR A 153 -22.51 -0.47 -9.84
C THR A 153 -22.25 -0.40 -11.36
N GLY A 154 -21.08 0.10 -11.77
CA GLY A 154 -20.67 0.17 -13.17
C GLY A 154 -20.70 -1.19 -13.86
N ILE A 155 -20.15 -2.22 -13.22
CA ILE A 155 -20.16 -3.62 -13.67
C ILE A 155 -21.59 -4.15 -13.84
N VAL A 156 -22.45 -3.96 -12.83
CA VAL A 156 -23.84 -4.42 -12.90
C VAL A 156 -24.60 -3.74 -14.04
N LEU A 157 -24.37 -2.44 -14.25
CA LEU A 157 -24.97 -1.71 -15.37
C LEU A 157 -24.45 -2.21 -16.73
N LEU A 158 -23.16 -2.57 -16.83
CA LEU A 158 -22.58 -3.15 -18.05
C LEU A 158 -23.14 -4.55 -18.34
N ASP A 159 -23.44 -5.37 -17.33
CA ASP A 159 -24.03 -6.70 -17.48
C ASP A 159 -25.41 -6.67 -18.15
N PHE A 160 -26.16 -5.56 -18.03
CA PHE A 160 -27.44 -5.37 -18.71
C PHE A 160 -27.30 -5.07 -20.22
N GLY A 161 -26.08 -4.85 -20.72
CA GLY A 161 -25.78 -4.56 -22.12
C GLY A 161 -25.90 -3.11 -22.64
N PRO A 162 -26.31 -2.06 -21.89
CA PRO A 162 -26.25 -0.70 -22.42
C PRO A 162 -24.80 -0.22 -22.54
N MET A 163 -24.49 0.48 -23.63
CA MET A 163 -23.22 1.17 -23.78
C MET A 163 -23.21 2.46 -22.94
N PRO A 164 -22.07 2.86 -22.33
CA PRO A 164 -21.99 4.11 -21.57
C PRO A 164 -22.43 5.34 -22.38
N ALA A 165 -22.15 5.36 -23.69
CA ALA A 165 -22.59 6.39 -24.64
C ALA A 165 -24.12 6.68 -24.59
N ASN A 166 -24.91 5.64 -24.33
CA ASN A 166 -26.36 5.67 -24.45
C ASN A 166 -27.07 5.72 -23.09
N TYR A 167 -26.31 5.75 -21.99
CA TYR A 167 -26.87 5.65 -20.64
C TYR A 167 -26.18 6.64 -19.70
N ALA A 168 -26.82 7.79 -19.49
CA ALA A 168 -26.27 8.93 -18.76
C ALA A 168 -25.76 8.57 -17.36
N VAL A 169 -26.49 7.71 -16.63
CA VAL A 169 -26.09 7.27 -15.29
C VAL A 169 -24.80 6.46 -15.35
N LEU A 170 -24.66 5.53 -16.30
CA LEU A 170 -23.42 4.76 -16.47
C LEU A 170 -22.29 5.69 -16.88
N TRP A 171 -22.53 6.64 -17.77
CA TRP A 171 -21.55 7.64 -18.18
C TRP A 171 -21.02 8.49 -17.00
N GLU A 172 -21.89 9.04 -16.16
CA GLU A 172 -21.47 9.82 -14.99
C GLU A 172 -20.65 8.98 -14.01
N LYS A 173 -21.12 7.76 -13.73
CA LYS A 173 -20.42 6.81 -12.85
C LYS A 173 -19.07 6.40 -13.44
N HIS A 174 -19.00 6.31 -14.76
CA HIS A 174 -17.80 5.97 -15.50
C HIS A 174 -16.75 7.07 -15.48
N ILE A 175 -17.16 8.34 -15.65
CA ILE A 175 -16.26 9.51 -15.50
C ILE A 175 -15.64 9.51 -14.10
N TYR A 176 -16.45 9.32 -13.07
CA TYR A 176 -15.99 9.35 -11.69
C TYR A 176 -15.04 8.19 -11.36
N ALA A 177 -15.29 7.00 -11.92
CA ALA A 177 -14.34 5.89 -11.82
C ALA A 177 -13.02 6.17 -12.57
N GLY A 178 -13.08 6.89 -13.69
CA GLY A 178 -11.91 7.31 -14.46
C GLY A 178 -11.02 8.32 -13.73
N GLU A 179 -11.58 9.13 -12.83
CA GLU A 179 -10.79 10.04 -11.97
C GLU A 179 -9.96 9.28 -10.92
N ARG A 180 -10.31 8.02 -10.63
CA ARG A 180 -9.60 7.13 -9.70
C ARG A 180 -8.54 6.27 -10.37
N VAL A 181 -8.15 6.61 -11.60
CA VAL A 181 -7.12 5.88 -12.34
C VAL A 181 -5.77 5.99 -11.62
N VAL A 182 -5.29 4.82 -11.21
CA VAL A 182 -4.07 4.66 -10.43
C VAL A 182 -2.91 4.28 -11.35
N VAL A 183 -1.81 5.02 -11.28
CA VAL A 183 -0.76 4.98 -12.30
C VAL A 183 0.44 4.09 -11.90
N LEU A 184 0.90 3.32 -12.90
CA LEU A 184 2.05 2.42 -13.01
C LEU A 184 1.86 0.96 -12.56
N ILE A 185 2.35 0.07 -13.42
CA ILE A 185 2.33 -1.38 -13.21
C ILE A 185 3.35 -1.73 -12.13
N SER A 186 2.84 -1.91 -10.93
CA SER A 186 3.57 -2.57 -9.86
C SER A 186 2.71 -3.67 -9.31
N HIS A 187 3.35 -4.69 -8.75
CA HIS A 187 2.68 -5.87 -8.24
C HIS A 187 3.19 -6.12 -6.83
N THR A 188 2.32 -6.65 -5.99
CA THR A 188 2.68 -7.12 -4.66
C THR A 188 2.81 -8.63 -4.62
N ALA A 189 3.87 -9.11 -3.98
CA ALA A 189 4.08 -10.53 -3.75
C ALA A 189 4.56 -10.78 -2.31
N PRO A 190 4.15 -11.90 -1.70
CA PRO A 190 4.76 -12.36 -0.46
C PRO A 190 6.22 -12.73 -0.71
N ILE A 191 7.03 -12.58 0.32
CA ILE A 191 8.44 -12.92 0.30
C ILE A 191 8.60 -14.42 0.63
N ASP A 192 9.34 -15.18 -0.17
CA ASP A 192 9.48 -16.65 -0.03
C ASP A 192 10.63 -17.03 0.94
N PRO A 193 10.39 -17.85 1.99
CA PRO A 193 11.41 -18.18 2.99
C PRO A 193 12.49 -19.19 2.55
N TYR A 194 12.44 -19.76 1.34
CA TYR A 194 13.40 -20.80 0.96
C TYR A 194 14.80 -20.24 0.66
N GLU A 195 15.79 -20.73 1.41
CA GLU A 195 17.20 -20.47 1.21
C GLU A 195 17.80 -21.25 0.00
N SER A 196 17.18 -21.24 -1.18
CA SER A 196 17.70 -21.91 -2.41
C SER A 196 18.43 -21.02 -3.46
N LEU A 197 18.32 -19.70 -3.30
CA LEU A 197 18.65 -18.61 -4.23
C LEU A 197 19.97 -17.81 -3.84
N GLY A 198 20.50 -16.80 -4.56
CA GLY A 198 21.75 -16.06 -4.18
C GLY A 198 21.58 -14.73 -3.39
N GLU A 199 22.67 -14.10 -2.92
CA GLU A 199 22.64 -12.69 -2.48
C GLU A 199 22.33 -11.78 -3.70
N ASP A 200 21.36 -10.86 -3.59
CA ASP A 200 20.87 -9.93 -4.64
C ASP A 200 20.12 -10.51 -5.84
N GLU A 201 19.73 -11.76 -5.78
CA GLU A 201 18.90 -12.37 -6.80
C GLU A 201 17.40 -12.06 -6.49
N SER A 202 16.38 -12.08 -7.42
CA SER A 202 14.86 -12.20 -7.31
C SER A 202 14.05 -13.14 -8.24
N GLN A 203 13.22 -14.06 -7.68
CA GLN A 203 12.32 -14.93 -8.45
C GLN A 203 10.87 -14.50 -8.22
N ILE A 204 10.27 -14.00 -9.29
CA ILE A 204 8.87 -13.57 -9.28
C ILE A 204 8.11 -14.45 -10.25
N LYS A 205 7.07 -15.10 -9.74
CA LYS A 205 6.15 -15.93 -10.52
C LYS A 205 4.72 -15.51 -10.26
N SER A 206 4.00 -15.18 -11.32
CA SER A 206 2.57 -14.97 -11.29
C SER A 206 1.82 -16.29 -11.49
N SER A 207 0.57 -16.33 -11.03
CA SER A 207 -0.36 -17.41 -11.36
C SER A 207 -0.84 -17.34 -12.81
N TRP A 208 -0.60 -16.22 -13.50
CA TRP A 208 -1.01 -15.95 -14.87
C TRP A 208 0.16 -15.52 -15.74
N ARG A 209 -0.02 -15.62 -17.06
CA ARG A 209 0.92 -15.08 -18.04
C ARG A 209 0.57 -13.62 -18.28
N GLU A 210 1.18 -12.73 -17.50
CA GLU A 210 0.89 -11.29 -17.55
C GLU A 210 2.15 -10.43 -17.74
N PHE A 211 3.34 -11.02 -17.70
CA PHE A 211 4.59 -10.30 -17.88
C PHE A 211 4.96 -10.26 -19.36
N ALA A 212 4.88 -9.08 -19.96
CA ALA A 212 5.27 -8.88 -21.35
C ALA A 212 6.79 -9.05 -21.52
N THR A 213 7.20 -9.99 -22.36
CA THR A 213 8.61 -10.11 -22.78
C THR A 213 8.90 -9.19 -23.97
N THR A 214 10.17 -8.89 -24.27
CA THR A 214 10.52 -8.15 -25.51
C THR A 214 10.11 -8.86 -26.80
N GLY A 215 9.82 -10.16 -26.74
CA GLY A 215 9.30 -10.93 -27.87
C GLY A 215 7.79 -10.79 -28.07
N GLY A 216 7.09 -10.03 -27.23
CA GLY A 216 5.62 -9.90 -27.28
C GLY A 216 4.87 -11.13 -26.77
N THR A 217 5.56 -12.13 -26.23
CA THR A 217 4.93 -13.27 -25.57
C THR A 217 4.81 -13.02 -24.07
N ASP A 218 3.64 -13.24 -23.50
CA ASP A 218 3.43 -13.11 -22.07
C ASP A 218 3.99 -14.33 -21.33
N THR A 219 4.73 -14.07 -20.25
CA THR A 219 5.27 -15.09 -19.34
C THR A 219 4.67 -14.95 -17.96
N ASP A 220 4.67 -16.05 -17.21
CA ASP A 220 4.30 -16.10 -15.80
C ASP A 220 5.51 -15.86 -14.88
N ILE A 221 6.71 -15.69 -15.44
CA ILE A 221 7.96 -15.48 -14.70
C ILE A 221 8.67 -14.26 -15.26
N ILE A 222 9.20 -13.42 -14.37
CA ILE A 222 10.09 -12.30 -14.72
C ILE A 222 11.51 -12.84 -14.85
N LEU A 223 12.11 -12.70 -16.05
CA LEU A 223 13.44 -13.21 -16.37
C LEU A 223 14.54 -12.13 -16.36
N ARG A 224 14.20 -10.91 -15.95
CA ARG A 224 15.06 -9.72 -16.00
C ARG A 224 15.33 -9.21 -14.59
N ASP A 225 16.29 -8.28 -14.51
CA ASP A 225 16.46 -7.44 -13.35
C ASP A 225 15.12 -6.77 -13.00
N ALA A 226 14.88 -6.63 -11.70
CA ALA A 226 13.71 -5.98 -11.17
C ALA A 226 14.11 -5.05 -10.03
N LEU A 227 13.31 -4.01 -9.81
CA LEU A 227 13.38 -3.22 -8.60
C LEU A 227 12.36 -3.79 -7.63
N LEU A 228 12.78 -4.08 -6.42
CA LEU A 228 11.92 -4.48 -5.31
C LEU A 228 11.94 -3.36 -4.28
N THR A 229 10.80 -3.04 -3.69
CA THR A 229 10.66 -2.03 -2.65
C THR A 229 9.60 -2.43 -1.65
N ARG A 230 9.54 -1.76 -0.50
CA ARG A 230 8.50 -1.92 0.50
C ARG A 230 7.86 -0.57 0.78
N ASN A 231 6.60 -0.61 1.19
CA ASN A 231 5.89 0.56 1.66
C ASN A 231 5.82 0.54 3.19
N PRO A 232 6.14 1.65 3.87
CA PRO A 232 6.63 2.93 3.34
C PRO A 232 8.10 2.86 2.86
N CYS A 233 8.49 3.76 1.95
CA CYS A 233 9.83 3.81 1.34
C CYS A 233 10.57 5.09 1.77
N LYS A 234 11.34 4.98 2.84
CA LYS A 234 11.96 6.12 3.54
C LYS A 234 13.49 6.17 3.45
N PHE A 235 14.19 5.05 3.31
CA PHE A 235 15.63 5.02 3.02
C PHE A 235 15.91 4.86 1.51
N LEU A 236 17.05 5.39 1.04
CA LEU A 236 17.49 5.19 -0.35
C LEU A 236 17.63 3.70 -0.69
N THR A 237 17.99 2.91 0.32
CA THR A 237 18.19 1.46 0.25
C THR A 237 16.90 0.64 0.34
N ASP A 238 15.74 1.27 0.61
CA ASP A 238 14.45 0.58 0.69
C ASP A 238 14.00 0.04 -0.67
N THR A 239 14.41 0.70 -1.75
CA THR A 239 14.31 0.12 -3.09
C THR A 239 15.65 -0.50 -3.45
N ARG A 240 15.63 -1.77 -3.84
CA ARG A 240 16.80 -2.47 -4.34
C ARG A 240 16.55 -2.99 -5.74
N LYS A 241 17.52 -2.74 -6.61
CA LYS A 241 17.67 -3.47 -7.86
C LYS A 241 18.25 -4.83 -7.54
N CYS A 242 17.48 -5.85 -7.84
CA CYS A 242 17.87 -7.24 -7.71
C CYS A 242 18.08 -7.81 -9.11
N ALA A 243 19.21 -8.49 -9.29
CA ALA A 243 19.39 -9.39 -10.41
C ALA A 243 18.41 -10.57 -10.27
N ARG A 244 18.30 -11.43 -11.26
CA ARG A 244 17.50 -12.66 -11.19
C ARG A 244 17.79 -13.52 -9.94
N SER A 245 16.73 -14.04 -9.30
CA SER A 245 16.47 -15.14 -8.28
C SER A 245 16.69 -15.14 -6.70
N ARG A 246 16.07 -14.34 -5.78
CA ARG A 246 15.86 -14.25 -4.27
C ARG A 246 15.21 -12.90 -3.72
N PRO A 247 14.94 -12.63 -2.43
CA PRO A 247 14.32 -11.35 -2.00
C PRO A 247 15.23 -10.39 -1.23
N ILE A 248 14.74 -9.14 -1.06
CA ILE A 248 15.26 -8.15 -0.09
C ILE A 248 15.26 -8.76 1.32
N THR A 249 16.40 -8.65 2.02
CA THR A 249 16.67 -9.35 3.28
C THR A 249 16.42 -8.57 4.58
N ASP A 250 15.67 -7.47 4.56
CA ASP A 250 15.34 -6.72 5.80
C ASP A 250 13.82 -6.72 6.14
N GLY A 251 13.08 -7.70 5.62
CA GLY A 251 11.70 -7.96 6.02
C GLY A 251 11.59 -9.19 6.92
N ASP A 252 10.82 -9.07 8.01
CA ASP A 252 10.18 -10.23 8.61
C ASP A 252 9.24 -10.83 7.57
N TYR A 253 9.38 -12.13 7.31
CA TYR A 253 8.55 -12.89 6.37
C TYR A 253 7.14 -13.17 6.96
N ASP A 254 6.65 -12.28 7.83
CA ASP A 254 5.44 -12.45 8.65
C ASP A 254 4.17 -11.96 7.93
N GLY A 255 4.24 -11.77 6.61
CA GLY A 255 3.14 -11.30 5.77
C GLY A 255 3.42 -9.98 5.06
N ALA A 256 4.62 -9.42 5.20
CA ALA A 256 5.03 -8.23 4.44
C ALA A 256 4.94 -8.47 2.93
N ALA A 257 4.26 -7.56 2.24
CA ALA A 257 4.21 -7.52 0.78
C ALA A 257 5.27 -6.56 0.24
N GLY A 258 6.10 -7.03 -0.69
CA GLY A 258 7.00 -6.18 -1.47
C GLY A 258 6.32 -5.70 -2.74
N VAL A 259 6.64 -4.49 -3.19
CA VAL A 259 6.22 -3.93 -4.49
C VAL A 259 7.37 -4.11 -5.48
N PHE A 260 7.12 -4.64 -6.68
CA PHE A 260 8.17 -4.82 -7.68
C PHE A 260 7.90 -4.10 -9.01
N PHE A 261 8.98 -3.70 -9.68
CA PHE A 261 9.02 -3.07 -11.00
C PHE A 261 9.98 -3.85 -11.90
N TYR A 262 9.58 -4.09 -13.15
CA TYR A 262 10.38 -4.84 -14.13
C TYR A 262 10.51 -4.13 -15.47
N ASP A 263 9.99 -2.90 -15.58
CA ASP A 263 10.13 -2.09 -16.80
C ASP A 263 11.60 -1.72 -16.98
N PRO A 264 12.25 -2.11 -18.10
CA PRO A 264 13.66 -1.80 -18.33
C PRO A 264 13.98 -0.31 -18.26
N THR A 265 13.04 0.56 -18.67
CA THR A 265 13.25 2.01 -18.64
C THR A 265 13.37 2.54 -17.20
N LEU A 266 12.75 1.90 -16.21
CA LEU A 266 12.94 2.19 -14.78
C LEU A 266 14.14 1.46 -14.20
N VAL A 267 14.27 0.16 -14.51
CA VAL A 267 15.24 -0.73 -13.88
C VAL A 267 16.67 -0.43 -14.33
N GLU A 268 16.89 -0.19 -15.62
CA GLU A 268 18.23 0.03 -16.18
C GLU A 268 18.95 1.26 -15.60
N PRO A 269 18.33 2.46 -15.54
CA PRO A 269 19.00 3.63 -14.99
C PRO A 269 19.07 3.66 -13.46
N PHE A 270 18.38 2.76 -12.75
CA PHE A 270 18.40 2.71 -11.30
C PHE A 270 19.75 2.22 -10.77
N THR A 271 20.29 2.93 -9.78
CA THR A 271 21.53 2.57 -9.06
C THR A 271 21.22 2.27 -7.60
N ASN A 272 21.66 1.12 -7.08
CA ASN A 272 21.54 0.80 -5.65
C ASN A 272 22.35 1.81 -4.81
N ALA A 273 21.72 2.36 -3.77
CA ALA A 273 22.40 3.22 -2.81
C ALA A 273 23.38 2.44 -1.92
N ASP A 274 24.38 3.14 -1.37
CA ASP A 274 25.34 2.58 -0.41
C ASP A 274 24.61 2.23 0.91
N GLU A 275 24.72 0.98 1.34
CA GLU A 275 24.14 0.47 2.59
C GLU A 275 24.63 1.22 3.83
N ARG A 276 25.76 1.91 3.75
CA ARG A 276 26.26 2.77 4.84
C ARG A 276 25.34 3.93 5.15
N LEU A 277 24.51 4.35 4.20
CA LEU A 277 23.51 5.41 4.42
C LEU A 277 22.38 4.95 5.36
N SER A 278 22.19 3.64 5.51
CA SER A 278 21.26 3.02 6.45
C SER A 278 21.97 2.39 7.64
N LEU A 279 23.13 2.90 8.06
CA LEU A 279 23.83 2.47 9.29
C LEU A 279 24.02 3.56 10.37
N GLU A 280 23.42 4.75 10.26
CA GLU A 280 23.54 5.77 11.32
C GLU A 280 22.76 5.42 12.59
N ASP A 281 23.44 5.59 13.73
CA ASP A 281 22.90 5.21 15.03
C ASP A 281 22.05 6.35 15.64
N ALA A 282 20.74 6.33 15.37
CA ALA A 282 19.78 7.24 16.00
C ALA A 282 19.41 6.84 17.44
N THR A 283 20.05 5.81 18.03
CA THR A 283 19.75 5.36 19.40
C THR A 283 19.89 6.45 20.45
N LYS A 284 20.71 7.47 20.18
CA LYS A 284 20.96 8.61 21.06
C LYS A 284 19.72 9.46 21.37
N ASP A 285 18.63 9.31 20.63
CA ASP A 285 17.42 10.12 20.82
C ASP A 285 16.28 9.35 21.53
N PHE A 286 16.52 8.10 21.97
CA PHE A 286 15.54 7.25 22.62
C PHE A 286 15.86 6.93 24.10
N THR A 287 14.82 6.70 24.90
CA THR A 287 14.79 6.29 26.32
C THR A 287 13.68 5.24 26.53
N HIS A 288 13.52 4.68 27.74
CA HIS A 288 12.62 3.54 28.00
C HIS A 288 11.21 3.88 28.55
N LYS A 289 10.69 5.11 28.43
CA LYS A 289 9.40 5.49 29.08
C LYS A 289 8.29 5.82 28.08
N PRO A 290 7.14 5.11 28.05
CA PRO A 290 6.16 5.14 26.94
C PRO A 290 5.45 6.48 26.76
N THR A 291 5.37 6.94 25.50
CA THR A 291 4.48 7.98 24.99
C THR A 291 4.13 7.68 23.52
N PRO A 292 2.85 7.66 23.13
CA PRO A 292 2.45 7.36 21.75
C PRO A 292 2.46 8.62 20.87
N GLN A 293 3.46 8.79 19.98
CA GLN A 293 3.51 9.89 18.98
C GLN A 293 4.33 9.53 17.72
N SER A 294 3.96 8.48 16.97
CA SER A 294 4.70 8.02 15.78
C SER A 294 4.47 8.86 14.51
N TRP A 295 3.25 9.35 14.30
CA TRP A 295 2.80 9.87 12.99
C TRP A 295 3.53 11.14 12.50
N GLY A 296 3.98 12.00 13.40
CA GLY A 296 4.59 13.28 13.02
C GLY A 296 5.91 13.15 12.25
N TYR A 297 6.68 12.09 12.49
CA TYR A 297 8.00 11.91 11.87
C TYR A 297 7.93 11.57 10.38
N SER A 298 6.83 10.97 9.91
CA SER A 298 6.62 10.76 8.47
C SER A 298 6.54 12.10 7.73
N ALA A 299 5.76 13.04 8.28
CA ALA A 299 5.62 14.38 7.71
C ALA A 299 6.94 15.19 7.81
N PHE A 300 7.66 15.10 8.93
CA PHE A 300 8.95 15.77 9.09
C PHE A 300 9.98 15.26 8.08
N HIS A 301 10.01 13.95 7.87
CA HIS A 301 10.87 13.31 6.89
C HIS A 301 10.57 13.82 5.48
N ASP A 302 9.29 13.87 5.08
CA ASP A 302 8.92 14.33 3.73
C ASP A 302 9.27 15.80 3.51
N TYR A 303 9.12 16.63 4.55
CA TYR A 303 9.61 18.01 4.54
C TYR A 303 11.13 18.05 4.38
N ALA A 304 11.87 17.24 5.15
CA ALA A 304 13.33 17.20 5.13
C ALA A 304 13.87 16.70 3.79
N ILE A 305 13.29 15.67 3.16
CA ILE A 305 13.66 15.26 1.80
C ILE A 305 13.49 16.43 0.84
N TYR A 306 12.34 17.09 0.88
CA TYR A 306 12.04 18.16 -0.05
C TYR A 306 12.98 19.37 0.11
N ALA A 307 13.26 19.76 1.36
CA ALA A 307 14.06 20.94 1.67
C ALA A 307 15.58 20.68 1.66
N LEU A 308 16.03 19.51 2.12
CA LEU A 308 17.44 19.18 2.39
C LEU A 308 18.01 18.10 1.46
N GLY A 309 17.14 17.29 0.84
CA GLY A 309 17.54 16.13 0.05
C GLY A 309 17.63 14.84 0.86
N TYR A 310 17.69 13.71 0.15
CA TYR A 310 17.59 12.38 0.73
C TYR A 310 18.86 11.96 1.50
N THR A 311 20.04 12.34 1.00
CA THR A 311 21.35 12.01 1.59
C THR A 311 21.75 12.94 2.74
N HIS A 312 20.89 13.89 3.12
CA HIS A 312 21.22 14.83 4.18
C HIS A 312 21.15 14.13 5.55
N PRO A 313 22.12 14.33 6.47
CA PRO A 313 22.15 13.63 7.76
C PRO A 313 20.87 13.79 8.61
N GLU A 314 20.24 14.97 8.56
CA GLU A 314 18.95 15.16 9.24
C GLU A 314 17.81 14.34 8.62
N THR A 315 17.78 14.17 7.29
CA THR A 315 16.77 13.35 6.62
C THR A 315 16.96 11.87 7.00
N ILE A 316 18.21 11.41 7.02
CA ILE A 316 18.58 10.06 7.48
C ILE A 316 18.15 9.87 8.95
N ARG A 317 18.48 10.82 9.84
CA ARG A 317 18.06 10.78 11.25
C ARG A 317 16.53 10.70 11.40
N LEU A 318 15.78 11.51 10.67
CA LEU A 318 14.30 11.49 10.72
C LEU A 318 13.73 10.18 10.18
N THR A 319 14.39 9.55 9.21
CA THR A 319 14.03 8.22 8.73
C THR A 319 14.16 7.17 9.82
N TYR A 320 15.29 7.16 10.51
CA TYR A 320 15.50 6.27 11.65
C TYR A 320 14.50 6.49 12.77
N MET A 321 14.18 7.74 13.05
CA MET A 321 13.16 8.09 14.03
C MET A 321 11.83 7.45 13.68
N PHE A 322 11.40 7.62 12.43
CA PHE A 322 10.17 7.04 11.93
C PHE A 322 10.16 5.51 12.04
N CYS A 323 11.19 4.81 11.52
CA CYS A 323 11.26 3.35 11.59
C CYS A 323 11.30 2.83 13.03
N THR A 324 12.09 3.46 13.90
CA THR A 324 12.18 3.03 15.32
C THR A 324 10.84 3.21 16.05
N LEU A 325 10.08 4.27 15.71
CA LEU A 325 8.76 4.54 16.28
C LEU A 325 7.67 3.65 15.69
N LEU A 326 7.79 3.15 14.45
CA LEU A 326 6.91 2.11 13.93
C LEU A 326 7.04 0.81 14.75
N ASP A 327 8.27 0.47 15.14
CA ASP A 327 8.56 -0.69 15.99
C ASP A 327 8.43 -0.41 17.49
N LEU A 328 7.89 0.75 17.90
CA LEU A 328 7.74 1.16 19.30
C LEU A 328 7.12 0.06 20.18
N PHE A 329 6.07 -0.60 19.69
CA PHE A 329 5.37 -1.65 20.41
C PHE A 329 6.21 -2.93 20.57
N LYS A 330 7.13 -3.21 19.63
CA LYS A 330 8.03 -4.38 19.67
C LYS A 330 9.26 -4.10 20.54
N ASN A 331 9.80 -2.87 20.49
CA ASN A 331 11.11 -2.55 21.06
C ASN A 331 11.06 -1.81 22.42
N GLY A 332 9.90 -1.23 22.80
CA GLY A 332 9.75 -0.46 24.05
C GLY A 332 10.61 0.81 24.14
N ARG A 333 11.13 1.30 23.01
CA ARG A 333 11.97 2.51 22.90
C ARG A 333 11.12 3.74 22.70
N VAL A 334 11.44 4.83 23.38
CA VAL A 334 10.58 6.01 23.41
C VAL A 334 11.40 7.25 23.25
N LEU A 335 10.87 8.22 22.52
CA LEU A 335 11.58 9.44 22.22
C LEU A 335 11.95 10.22 23.49
N MET A 336 13.16 10.78 23.53
CA MET A 336 13.60 11.68 24.59
C MET A 336 12.73 12.95 24.67
N GLY A 337 12.50 13.41 25.90
CA GLY A 337 11.77 14.66 26.15
C GLY A 337 12.43 15.84 25.43
N GLY A 338 11.60 16.65 24.75
CA GLY A 338 12.05 17.84 24.02
C GLY A 338 12.57 17.59 22.60
N VAL A 339 12.92 16.35 22.23
CA VAL A 339 13.33 16.03 20.85
C VAL A 339 12.19 16.28 19.88
N MET A 340 10.99 15.76 20.19
CA MET A 340 9.79 16.00 19.36
C MET A 340 9.51 17.49 19.19
N SER A 341 9.58 18.27 20.26
CA SER A 341 9.32 19.71 20.21
C SER A 341 10.37 20.44 19.38
N GLY A 342 11.63 20.02 19.46
CA GLY A 342 12.72 20.55 18.65
C GLY A 342 12.55 20.23 17.16
N ASP A 343 12.18 18.99 16.85
CA ASP A 343 11.93 18.55 15.47
C ASP A 343 10.65 19.18 14.90
N PHE A 344 9.58 19.28 15.70
CA PHE A 344 8.37 20.00 15.35
C PHE A 344 8.65 21.48 15.06
N ALA A 345 9.49 22.16 15.87
CA ALA A 345 9.86 23.55 15.59
C ALA A 345 10.63 23.71 14.27
N LYS A 346 11.41 22.70 13.86
CA LYS A 346 12.19 22.72 12.62
C LYS A 346 11.35 22.36 11.39
N TYR A 347 10.57 21.29 11.50
CA TYR A 347 9.95 20.56 10.39
C TYR A 347 8.41 20.53 10.45
N GLY A 348 7.79 20.86 11.58
CA GLY A 348 6.35 21.07 11.73
C GLY A 348 5.86 22.39 11.11
N LYS A 349 6.38 22.70 9.92
CA LYS A 349 6.01 23.86 9.11
C LYS A 349 4.96 23.46 8.08
N ARG A 350 4.51 24.44 7.29
CA ARG A 350 3.65 24.22 6.13
C ARG A 350 4.24 23.09 5.25
N PRO A 351 3.45 22.07 4.89
CA PRO A 351 3.94 20.99 4.04
C PRO A 351 4.36 21.52 2.67
N PRO A 352 5.11 20.74 1.87
CA PRO A 352 5.40 21.11 0.49
C PRO A 352 4.10 21.32 -0.31
N ALA A 353 4.06 22.33 -1.18
CA ALA A 353 2.86 22.74 -1.93
C ALA A 353 2.13 21.61 -2.67
N TRP A 354 2.84 20.57 -3.12
CA TRP A 354 2.23 19.43 -3.81
C TRP A 354 1.44 18.49 -2.89
N LYS A 355 1.59 18.59 -1.55
CA LYS A 355 0.78 17.84 -0.57
C LYS A 355 -0.51 18.54 -0.19
N GLU A 356 -0.62 19.82 -0.49
CA GLU A 356 -1.74 20.60 -0.02
C GLU A 356 -2.94 20.36 -0.93
N SER A 357 -4.07 20.03 -0.31
CA SER A 357 -5.34 20.12 -1.00
C SER A 357 -5.67 21.59 -1.28
N LYS A 358 -6.57 21.82 -2.22
CA LYS A 358 -7.05 23.18 -2.50
C LYS A 358 -7.71 23.78 -1.25
N GLU A 359 -8.42 22.96 -0.47
CA GLU A 359 -9.05 23.34 0.78
C GLU A 359 -8.03 23.71 1.87
N ASP A 360 -6.84 23.09 1.87
CA ASP A 360 -5.75 23.45 2.78
C ASP A 360 -5.11 24.77 2.39
N ASP A 361 -4.87 24.98 1.09
CA ASP A 361 -4.35 26.25 0.57
C ASP A 361 -5.32 27.40 0.88
N ASP A 362 -6.62 27.22 0.64
CA ASP A 362 -7.66 28.19 0.97
C ASP A 362 -7.72 28.49 2.50
N ARG A 363 -7.54 27.47 3.35
CA ARG A 363 -7.44 27.65 4.81
C ARG A 363 -6.20 28.46 5.20
N HIS A 364 -5.08 28.24 4.52
CA HIS A 364 -3.84 28.97 4.77
C HIS A 364 -3.90 30.42 4.31
N VAL A 365 -4.49 30.70 3.14
CA VAL A 365 -4.73 32.06 2.66
C VAL A 365 -5.61 32.86 3.64
N ASN A 366 -6.58 32.19 4.27
CA ASN A 366 -7.46 32.81 5.26
C ASN A 366 -6.81 32.95 6.66
N SER A 367 -5.81 32.13 6.96
CA SER A 367 -5.01 32.26 8.18
C SER A 367 -4.03 33.42 8.01
N THR A 368 -3.94 34.33 8.98
CA THR A 368 -2.98 35.46 8.94
C THR A 368 -1.51 35.04 9.06
N SER A 369 -1.22 33.74 8.92
CA SER A 369 0.10 33.14 8.95
C SER A 369 0.78 33.30 7.59
N ASN A 370 1.77 34.19 7.50
CA ASN A 370 2.64 34.36 6.32
C ASN A 370 3.68 33.24 6.16
N THR A 371 3.34 31.99 6.51
CA THR A 371 4.28 30.87 6.41
C THR A 371 4.38 30.46 4.94
N LEU A 372 5.55 30.69 4.34
CA LEU A 372 5.85 30.28 2.97
C LEU A 372 6.09 28.77 2.91
N ASP A 373 5.73 28.18 1.78
CA ASP A 373 6.09 26.80 1.46
C ASP A 373 7.61 26.62 1.53
N PRO A 374 8.09 25.44 1.94
CA PRO A 374 9.50 25.13 1.79
C PRO A 374 9.93 25.33 0.33
N LYS A 375 11.14 25.84 0.14
CA LYS A 375 11.78 25.80 -1.17
C LYS A 375 12.53 24.49 -1.30
N ARG A 376 12.47 23.89 -2.48
CA ARG A 376 13.23 22.69 -2.75
C ARG A 376 14.73 22.98 -2.61
N GLY A 377 15.44 22.16 -1.85
CA GLY A 377 16.90 22.21 -1.79
C GLY A 377 17.48 21.95 -3.18
N HIS A 378 18.28 22.87 -3.70
CA HIS A 378 19.05 22.61 -4.92
C HIS A 378 20.20 21.66 -4.56
N LYS A 379 20.30 20.53 -5.28
CA LYS A 379 21.50 19.68 -5.27
C LYS A 379 22.66 20.39 -5.93
#